data_AF-A0A382HGZ7-F1
#
_entry.id   AF-A0A382HGZ7-F1
#
_cell.length_a   1.000
_cell.length_b   1.000
_cell.length_c   1.000
_cell.angle_alpha   90.00
_cell.angle_beta   90.00
_cell.angle_gamma   90.00
#
_symmetry.space_group_name_H-M   'P 1'
#
loop_
_entity.id
_entity.type
_entity.pdbx_description
1 polymer ?
#
loop_
_entity_poly.entity_id
_entity_poly.type
_entity_poly.pdbx_seq_one_letter_code
_entity_poly.pdbx_strand_id
1 'polypeptide(L)'
;KTVFAQATLPEKASDGRVVYQIETDLDTGKPLDGDELSKALLGDDIRAALKIKGIPILVQPGAKIATVESPQVGKPGINVFGEEFVISGKLANRPVAGKGVREEGEVFVAETLGYVCSVNNALHILPPLWLDKDNYAARFLYFPQPRTAPSFSMDVLMGLLDTAGITFGVNEDAIEKLVSGRAGRKRSAIIIARGNRVVSGENAHFIPNFETGKGSAKNTDDGSVDFRETNAYIPVSEGDLLGEFVPATKGVAGTTIYGDEIVGSDGEQNIEFAVGEGVRIEQQGRESRTPKEHENTETNKTGPLTDFLVEGRATFFFADLDGSARYDRNKLEVLPVRVVSGDVDLNVGHISTRGDVKILGSIQYGFNIKCGGDVEIGGGVENGVIIQAEGSVTVGKSVIGNGTCIIAGGDVEARLVHNSRIVAQGNIRLNHSAVNARLSSGGTITVISGSGRAGSIVGGETFATKFV
;
A
#
# COMPACT_ATOMS: atom_id res chain seq x y z
N LYS A 1 -61.53 1.17 74.81
CA LYS A 1 -60.39 0.24 74.94
C LYS A 1 -59.48 0.79 76.02
N THR A 2 -59.46 0.18 77.21
CA THR A 2 -58.56 0.58 78.30
C THR A 2 -57.22 -0.13 78.09
N VAL A 3 -56.14 0.63 77.98
CA VAL A 3 -54.77 0.10 77.86
C VAL A 3 -54.20 -0.04 79.27
N PHE A 4 -53.77 -1.24 79.66
CA PHE A 4 -53.29 -1.55 81.01
C PHE A 4 -51.75 -1.53 81.15
N ALA A 5 -51.02 -1.51 80.02
CA ALA A 5 -49.57 -1.35 79.96
C ALA A 5 -49.18 -0.80 78.58
N GLN A 6 -48.17 0.07 78.53
CA GLN A 6 -47.70 0.70 77.30
C GLN A 6 -46.18 0.58 77.20
N ALA A 7 -45.70 0.03 76.08
CA ALA A 7 -44.28 -0.06 75.77
C ALA A 7 -43.72 1.31 75.33
N THR A 8 -42.42 1.51 75.57
CA THR A 8 -41.67 2.64 74.97
C THR A 8 -41.04 2.14 73.68
N LEU A 9 -41.45 2.70 72.55
CA LEU A 9 -40.88 2.31 71.25
C LEU A 9 -39.42 2.80 71.15
N PRO A 10 -38.49 1.97 70.63
CA PRO A 10 -37.12 2.39 70.38
C PRO A 10 -37.05 3.51 69.35
N GLU A 11 -36.05 4.38 69.47
CA GLU A 11 -35.78 5.40 68.46
C GLU A 11 -35.14 4.77 67.20
N LYS A 12 -35.48 5.31 66.03
CA LYS A 12 -35.00 4.80 64.74
C LYS A 12 -33.47 4.98 64.64
N ALA A 13 -32.75 3.87 64.47
CA ALA A 13 -31.32 3.88 64.14
C ALA A 13 -31.06 4.44 62.74
N SER A 14 -29.88 5.06 62.54
CA SER A 14 -29.39 5.40 61.21
C SER A 14 -28.73 4.19 60.56
N ASP A 15 -29.15 3.88 59.34
CA ASP A 15 -28.51 2.84 58.52
C ASP A 15 -27.08 3.23 58.17
N GLY A 16 -26.21 2.24 58.03
CA GLY A 16 -24.89 2.44 57.47
C GLY A 16 -24.99 2.85 56.01
N ARG A 17 -24.09 3.73 55.55
CA ARG A 17 -24.09 4.21 54.17
C ARG A 17 -22.68 4.35 53.62
N VAL A 18 -22.56 4.23 52.32
CA VAL A 18 -21.32 4.51 51.60
C VAL A 18 -21.35 5.98 51.19
N VAL A 19 -20.39 6.74 51.68
CA VAL A 19 -20.18 8.15 51.30
C VAL A 19 -19.08 8.19 50.26
N TYR A 20 -19.47 8.45 49.01
CA TYR A 20 -18.52 8.70 47.95
C TYR A 20 -17.97 10.12 48.08
N GLN A 21 -16.65 10.24 48.14
CA GLN A 21 -15.98 11.54 48.22
C GLN A 21 -15.72 12.13 46.84
N ILE A 22 -16.06 11.38 45.79
CA ILE A 22 -15.86 11.74 44.40
C ILE A 22 -17.23 11.69 43.72
N GLU A 23 -17.74 12.85 43.35
CA GLU A 23 -18.95 12.99 42.56
C GLU A 23 -18.61 12.75 41.09
N THR A 24 -18.99 11.59 40.55
CA THR A 24 -18.72 11.23 39.15
C THR A 24 -19.94 11.30 38.24
N ASP A 25 -21.14 11.25 38.81
CA ASP A 25 -22.41 11.39 38.11
C ASP A 25 -23.19 12.54 38.75
N LEU A 26 -23.48 13.57 37.95
CA LEU A 26 -24.21 14.76 38.38
C LEU A 26 -25.64 14.45 38.84
N ASP A 27 -26.23 13.35 38.34
CA ASP A 27 -27.61 12.98 38.64
C ASP A 27 -27.68 11.99 39.81
N THR A 28 -26.72 11.06 39.93
CA THR A 28 -26.78 9.98 40.93
C THR A 28 -25.83 10.14 42.11
N GLY A 29 -24.79 10.97 42.00
CA GLY A 29 -23.75 11.13 43.03
C GLY A 29 -22.93 9.87 43.28
N LYS A 30 -23.01 8.87 42.39
CA LYS A 30 -22.29 7.58 42.48
C LYS A 30 -21.20 7.50 41.43
N PRO A 31 -20.13 6.69 41.68
CA PRO A 31 -19.12 6.28 40.71
C PRO A 31 -19.74 5.91 39.36
N LEU A 32 -19.09 6.33 38.27
CA LEU A 32 -19.49 5.98 36.91
C LEU A 32 -19.63 4.45 36.76
N ASP A 33 -20.69 4.00 36.09
CA ASP A 33 -20.79 2.60 35.64
C ASP A 33 -19.68 2.31 34.62
N GLY A 34 -18.70 1.50 35.04
CA GLY A 34 -17.46 1.27 34.31
C GLY A 34 -17.57 0.28 33.18
N ASP A 35 -18.72 -0.38 32.99
CA ASP A 35 -18.85 -1.49 32.03
C ASP A 35 -18.55 -1.07 30.58
N GLU A 36 -19.05 0.09 30.14
CA GLU A 36 -18.80 0.61 28.79
C GLU A 36 -17.33 1.00 28.60
N LEU A 37 -16.75 1.73 29.56
CA LEU A 37 -15.36 2.20 29.47
C LEU A 37 -14.37 1.04 29.56
N SER A 38 -14.58 0.10 30.48
CA SER A 38 -13.72 -1.08 30.63
C SER A 38 -13.72 -1.94 29.37
N LYS A 39 -14.88 -2.13 28.73
CA LYS A 39 -14.97 -2.87 27.45
C LYS A 39 -14.31 -2.09 26.32
N ALA A 40 -14.49 -0.78 26.27
CA ALA A 40 -13.89 0.05 25.23
C ALA A 40 -12.35 0.08 25.31
N LEU A 41 -11.77 0.14 26.52
CA LEU A 41 -10.32 0.08 26.74
C LEU A 41 -9.68 -1.24 26.32
N LEU A 42 -10.45 -2.34 26.37
CA LEU A 42 -10.01 -3.66 25.91
C LEU A 42 -10.27 -3.89 24.41
N GLY A 43 -11.01 -2.98 23.76
CA GLY A 43 -11.34 -3.05 22.36
C GLY A 43 -10.32 -2.36 21.45
N ASP A 44 -10.67 -2.30 20.16
CA ASP A 44 -9.77 -1.76 19.12
C ASP A 44 -10.13 -0.34 18.70
N ASP A 45 -11.28 0.18 19.14
CA ASP A 45 -11.79 1.49 18.74
C ASP A 45 -11.65 2.52 19.87
N ILE A 46 -10.60 3.34 19.79
CA ILE A 46 -10.39 4.45 20.71
C ILE A 46 -11.56 5.45 20.73
N ARG A 47 -12.34 5.56 19.64
CA ARG A 47 -13.49 6.46 19.59
C ARG A 47 -14.62 5.94 20.46
N ALA A 48 -14.76 4.62 20.62
CA ALA A 48 -15.73 4.04 21.54
C ALA A 48 -15.42 4.45 22.98
N ALA A 49 -14.13 4.45 23.37
CA ALA A 49 -13.71 4.87 24.71
C ALA A 49 -14.03 6.34 25.01
N LEU A 50 -13.94 7.24 24.02
CA LEU A 50 -14.28 8.66 24.18
C LEU A 50 -15.80 8.94 24.18
N LYS A 51 -16.62 8.03 23.65
CA LYS A 51 -18.07 8.20 23.45
C LYS A 51 -18.94 7.63 24.57
N ILE A 52 -18.34 7.09 25.64
CA ILE A 52 -19.07 6.54 26.80
C ILE A 52 -20.06 7.55 27.40
N LYS A 53 -21.11 7.06 28.04
CA LYS A 53 -22.02 7.92 28.81
C LYS A 53 -21.35 8.39 30.11
N GLY A 54 -21.70 9.59 30.58
CA GLY A 54 -21.13 10.17 31.81
C GLY A 54 -19.70 10.73 31.66
N ILE A 55 -19.16 11.30 32.72
CA ILE A 55 -17.80 11.89 32.75
C ILE A 55 -17.01 11.18 33.85
N PRO A 56 -16.05 10.30 33.50
CA PRO A 56 -15.23 9.67 34.51
C PRO A 56 -14.33 10.71 35.19
N ILE A 57 -14.22 10.61 36.52
CA ILE A 57 -13.37 11.51 37.31
C ILE A 57 -11.99 10.88 37.48
N LEU A 58 -10.98 11.68 37.16
CA LEU A 58 -9.60 11.31 37.30
C LEU A 58 -9.17 11.49 38.76
N VAL A 59 -8.53 10.47 39.32
CA VAL A 59 -7.93 10.50 40.65
C VAL A 59 -6.45 10.20 40.58
N GLN A 60 -5.70 10.83 41.48
CA GLN A 60 -4.29 10.54 41.70
C GLN A 60 -4.12 9.44 42.77
N PRO A 61 -2.95 8.77 42.81
CA PRO A 61 -2.59 7.88 43.91
C PRO A 61 -2.74 8.57 45.28
N GLY A 62 -3.29 7.87 46.26
CA GLY A 62 -3.58 8.36 47.61
C GLY A 62 -4.92 9.09 47.75
N ALA A 63 -5.66 9.34 46.67
CA ALA A 63 -6.97 9.97 46.76
C ALA A 63 -8.00 9.05 47.43
N LYS A 64 -8.78 9.59 48.37
CA LYS A 64 -9.88 8.87 49.02
C LYS A 64 -11.09 8.84 48.09
N ILE A 65 -11.63 7.65 47.84
CA ILE A 65 -12.70 7.39 46.88
C ILE A 65 -14.05 7.31 47.59
N ALA A 66 -14.11 6.45 48.61
CA ALA A 66 -15.32 6.19 49.37
C ALA A 66 -14.99 5.95 50.84
N THR A 67 -15.94 6.25 51.72
CA THR A 67 -15.89 5.91 53.14
C THR A 67 -17.18 5.20 53.53
N VAL A 68 -17.07 4.14 54.29
CA VAL A 68 -18.22 3.37 54.77
C VAL A 68 -18.52 3.82 56.19
N GLU A 69 -19.70 4.42 56.37
CA GLU A 69 -20.21 4.78 57.69
C GLU A 69 -20.95 3.57 58.27
N SER A 70 -20.53 3.11 59.45
CA SER A 70 -21.20 2.02 60.16
C SER A 70 -22.60 2.44 60.65
N PRO A 71 -23.57 1.52 60.71
CA PRO A 71 -24.90 1.81 61.25
C PRO A 71 -24.80 2.22 62.72
N GLN A 72 -25.61 3.18 63.15
CA GLN A 72 -25.72 3.51 64.57
C GLN A 72 -26.75 2.62 65.25
N VAL A 73 -26.57 2.45 66.55
CA VAL A 73 -27.52 1.74 67.41
C VAL A 73 -28.52 2.77 67.94
N GLY A 74 -29.81 2.56 67.70
CA GLY A 74 -30.87 3.45 68.19
C GLY A 74 -31.00 3.39 69.71
N LYS A 75 -31.75 4.32 70.32
CA LYS A 75 -32.00 4.22 71.77
C LYS A 75 -32.87 2.99 72.08
N PRO A 76 -32.54 2.22 73.14
CA PRO A 76 -33.34 1.06 73.55
C PRO A 76 -34.78 1.46 73.86
N GLY A 77 -35.73 0.66 73.37
CA GLY A 77 -37.12 0.67 73.81
C GLY A 77 -37.33 -0.37 74.89
N ILE A 78 -38.40 -0.21 75.67
CA ILE A 78 -38.75 -1.15 76.75
C ILE A 78 -40.11 -1.76 76.42
N ASN A 79 -40.16 -3.09 76.30
CA ASN A 79 -41.42 -3.80 76.05
C ASN A 79 -42.32 -3.80 77.31
N VAL A 80 -43.56 -4.28 77.18
CA VAL A 80 -44.51 -4.33 78.34
C VAL A 80 -44.06 -5.27 79.47
N PHE A 81 -43.02 -6.08 79.26
CA PHE A 81 -42.43 -6.98 80.25
C PHE A 81 -41.16 -6.41 80.91
N GLY A 82 -40.76 -5.18 80.57
CA GLY A 82 -39.58 -4.53 81.13
C GLY A 82 -38.26 -4.94 80.47
N GLU A 83 -38.29 -5.69 79.36
CA GLU A 83 -37.08 -6.07 78.62
C GLU A 83 -36.71 -4.99 77.62
N GLU A 84 -35.43 -4.64 77.61
CA GLU A 84 -34.88 -3.71 76.63
C GLU A 84 -34.67 -4.40 75.28
N PHE A 85 -35.07 -3.72 74.21
CA PHE A 85 -34.76 -4.15 72.85
C PHE A 85 -34.33 -2.96 72.01
N VAL A 86 -33.35 -3.19 71.14
CA VAL A 86 -32.72 -2.15 70.33
C VAL A 86 -32.92 -2.44 68.86
N ILE A 87 -33.26 -1.42 68.09
CA ILE A 87 -33.27 -1.49 66.64
C ILE A 87 -31.91 -0.97 66.17
N SER A 88 -31.12 -1.82 65.53
CA SER A 88 -29.92 -1.42 64.80
C SER A 88 -30.26 -1.05 63.36
N GLY A 89 -29.51 -0.10 62.81
CA GLY A 89 -29.61 0.25 61.39
C GLY A 89 -29.11 -0.90 60.51
N LYS A 90 -29.55 -0.94 59.26
CA LYS A 90 -29.06 -1.90 58.27
C LYS A 90 -27.58 -1.61 57.96
N LEU A 91 -26.81 -2.66 57.72
CA LEU A 91 -25.44 -2.53 57.21
C LEU A 91 -25.45 -1.88 55.82
N ALA A 92 -24.46 -1.04 55.55
CA ALA A 92 -24.24 -0.48 54.23
C ALA A 92 -23.93 -1.61 53.23
N ASN A 93 -24.40 -1.47 51.98
CA ASN A 93 -23.92 -2.32 50.90
C ASN A 93 -22.48 -1.90 50.53
N ARG A 94 -21.51 -2.51 51.22
CA ARG A 94 -20.08 -2.21 51.08
C ARG A 94 -19.57 -2.60 49.68
N PRO A 95 -18.89 -1.70 48.95
CA PRO A 95 -18.27 -2.05 47.69
C PRO A 95 -17.01 -2.90 47.92
N VAL A 96 -16.62 -3.68 46.90
CA VAL A 96 -15.38 -4.46 46.92
C VAL A 96 -14.24 -3.62 46.32
N ALA A 97 -13.04 -3.70 46.90
CA ALA A 97 -11.85 -3.10 46.28
C ALA A 97 -11.46 -3.90 45.03
N GLY A 98 -11.55 -3.25 43.87
CA GLY A 98 -11.12 -3.79 42.59
C GLY A 98 -9.70 -3.34 42.22
N LYS A 99 -9.33 -3.50 40.95
CA LYS A 99 -8.00 -3.12 40.43
C LYS A 99 -7.72 -1.64 40.66
N GLY A 100 -6.54 -1.34 41.22
CA GLY A 100 -6.06 0.02 41.48
C GLY A 100 -6.69 0.69 42.71
N VAL A 101 -7.49 -0.02 43.50
CA VAL A 101 -8.09 0.48 44.75
C VAL A 101 -7.57 -0.33 45.93
N ARG A 102 -7.13 0.37 46.98
CA ARG A 102 -6.76 -0.21 48.27
C ARG A 102 -7.83 0.06 49.31
N GLU A 103 -8.11 -0.94 50.13
CA GLU A 103 -9.03 -0.84 51.27
C GLU A 103 -8.23 -0.65 52.57
N GLU A 104 -8.47 0.46 53.27
CA GLU A 104 -7.84 0.82 54.54
C GLU A 104 -8.93 0.99 55.61
N GLY A 105 -9.31 -0.12 56.26
CA GLY A 105 -10.37 -0.11 57.28
C GLY A 105 -11.72 0.22 56.68
N GLU A 106 -12.23 1.44 56.90
CA GLU A 106 -13.52 1.91 56.36
C GLU A 106 -13.35 2.84 55.14
N VAL A 107 -12.12 3.03 54.64
CA VAL A 107 -11.79 3.98 53.56
C VAL A 107 -11.23 3.24 52.35
N PHE A 108 -11.71 3.62 51.17
CA PHE A 108 -11.16 3.16 49.89
C PHE A 108 -10.26 4.23 49.29
N VAL A 109 -9.03 3.87 48.93
CA VAL A 109 -7.98 4.79 48.49
C VAL A 109 -7.47 4.37 47.11
N ALA A 110 -7.18 5.34 46.25
CA ALA A 110 -6.59 5.10 44.94
C ALA A 110 -5.11 4.71 45.04
N GLU A 111 -4.69 3.66 44.33
CA GLU A 111 -3.27 3.27 44.24
C GLU A 111 -2.59 3.81 42.99
N THR A 112 -3.36 4.06 41.93
CA THR A 112 -2.84 4.44 40.62
C THR A 112 -3.55 5.69 40.10
N LEU A 113 -2.92 6.38 39.15
CA LEU A 113 -3.57 7.46 38.40
C LEU A 113 -4.60 6.87 37.45
N GLY A 114 -5.86 7.30 37.55
CA GLY A 114 -6.87 6.85 36.60
C GLY A 114 -8.30 7.25 36.93
N TYR A 115 -9.22 6.67 36.17
CA TYR A 115 -10.64 6.95 36.22
C TYR A 115 -11.34 6.03 37.21
N VAL A 116 -12.01 6.63 38.19
CA VAL A 116 -12.82 5.88 39.16
C VAL A 116 -14.09 5.38 38.48
N CYS A 117 -14.34 4.09 38.57
CA CYS A 117 -15.58 3.48 38.12
C CYS A 117 -16.03 2.36 39.06
N SER A 118 -17.33 2.06 39.03
CA SER A 118 -17.91 0.91 39.71
C SER A 118 -18.36 -0.11 38.67
N VAL A 119 -17.97 -1.38 38.86
CA VAL A 119 -18.37 -2.52 38.01
C VAL A 119 -18.78 -3.66 38.93
N ASN A 120 -20.02 -4.15 38.83
CA ASN A 120 -20.54 -5.26 39.64
C ASN A 120 -20.29 -5.11 41.17
N ASN A 121 -20.55 -3.91 41.72
CA ASN A 121 -20.30 -3.56 43.13
C ASN A 121 -18.81 -3.53 43.55
N ALA A 122 -17.87 -3.57 42.60
CA ALA A 122 -16.45 -3.36 42.85
C ALA A 122 -15.99 -1.99 42.34
N LEU A 123 -15.18 -1.29 43.14
CA LEU A 123 -14.55 -0.01 42.75
C LEU A 123 -13.24 -0.30 42.04
N HIS A 124 -13.08 0.24 40.85
CA HIS A 124 -11.89 0.10 40.02
C HIS A 124 -11.33 1.46 39.65
N ILE A 125 -10.01 1.49 39.40
CA ILE A 125 -9.32 2.61 38.76
C ILE A 125 -8.82 2.13 37.41
N LEU A 126 -9.41 2.69 36.35
CA LEU A 126 -9.01 2.40 34.98
C LEU A 126 -7.92 3.40 34.56
N PRO A 127 -6.75 2.93 34.08
CA PRO A 127 -5.69 3.84 33.67
C PRO A 127 -6.17 4.73 32.52
N PRO A 128 -5.77 6.01 32.47
CA PRO A 128 -6.19 6.95 31.44
C PRO A 128 -5.35 6.79 30.15
N LEU A 129 -4.77 5.60 29.94
CA LEU A 129 -3.78 5.33 28.91
C LEU A 129 -4.34 4.40 27.84
N TRP A 130 -4.18 4.81 26.59
CA TRP A 130 -4.47 4.01 25.42
C TRP A 130 -3.18 3.74 24.65
N LEU A 131 -2.85 2.47 24.45
CA LEU A 131 -1.69 2.03 23.68
C LEU A 131 -2.15 1.56 22.30
N ASP A 132 -1.50 2.06 21.24
CA ASP A 132 -1.76 1.53 19.90
C ASP A 132 -1.21 0.11 19.76
N LYS A 133 -1.92 -0.73 19.01
CA LYS A 133 -1.54 -2.13 18.76
C LYS A 133 -0.15 -2.31 18.14
N ASP A 134 0.29 -1.31 17.39
CA ASP A 134 1.58 -1.31 16.72
C ASP A 134 2.71 -0.77 17.60
N ASN A 135 2.43 -0.44 18.87
CA ASN A 135 3.39 0.08 19.85
C ASN A 135 4.10 1.38 19.43
N TYR A 136 3.52 2.16 18.50
CA TYR A 136 4.11 3.42 18.04
C TYR A 136 3.51 4.66 18.69
N ALA A 137 2.41 4.55 19.42
CA ALA A 137 1.84 5.70 20.12
C ALA A 137 1.14 5.31 21.42
N ALA A 138 1.32 6.18 22.42
CA ALA A 138 0.54 6.18 23.65
C ALA A 138 -0.28 7.46 23.72
N ARG A 139 -1.55 7.33 24.06
CA ARG A 139 -2.49 8.44 24.19
C ARG A 139 -3.09 8.49 25.58
N PHE A 140 -3.17 9.69 26.14
CA PHE A 140 -3.98 10.00 27.30
C PHE A 140 -5.42 10.20 26.86
N LEU A 141 -6.34 9.41 27.40
CA LEU A 141 -7.78 9.57 27.18
C LEU A 141 -8.30 10.68 28.08
N TYR A 142 -8.34 11.91 27.57
CA TYR A 142 -8.77 13.07 28.34
C TYR A 142 -10.28 13.23 28.33
N PHE A 143 -10.86 13.27 29.54
CA PHE A 143 -12.23 13.70 29.81
C PHE A 143 -12.21 15.02 30.59
N PRO A 144 -13.04 16.02 30.21
CA PRO A 144 -13.13 17.29 30.93
C PRO A 144 -13.46 17.07 32.40
N GLN A 145 -12.59 17.56 33.30
CA GLN A 145 -12.77 17.39 34.74
C GLN A 145 -13.53 18.59 35.34
N PRO A 146 -14.36 18.38 36.38
CA PRO A 146 -14.99 19.48 37.11
C PRO A 146 -13.92 20.32 37.80
N ARG A 147 -14.25 21.58 38.12
CA ARG A 147 -13.31 22.51 38.78
C ARG A 147 -12.90 22.05 40.18
N THR A 148 -13.69 21.19 40.80
CA THR A 148 -13.45 20.56 42.11
C THR A 148 -12.60 19.29 42.01
N ALA A 149 -12.30 18.79 40.81
CA ALA A 149 -11.46 17.62 40.64
C ALA A 149 -10.03 17.89 41.13
N PRO A 150 -9.38 16.89 41.75
CA PRO A 150 -7.98 17.01 42.13
C PRO A 150 -7.10 17.19 40.88
N SER A 151 -6.17 18.14 40.92
CA SER A 151 -5.06 18.21 39.95
C SER A 151 -4.04 17.11 40.24
N PHE A 152 -3.40 16.58 39.21
CA PHE A 152 -2.28 15.64 39.31
C PHE A 152 -0.97 16.32 38.92
N SER A 153 0.16 15.82 39.41
CA SER A 153 1.49 16.36 39.08
C SER A 153 2.10 15.69 37.85
N MET A 154 3.14 16.34 37.29
CA MET A 154 3.99 15.76 36.25
C MET A 154 4.56 14.42 36.68
N ASP A 155 5.07 14.33 37.91
CA ASP A 155 5.72 13.12 38.46
C ASP A 155 4.79 11.92 38.47
N VAL A 156 3.51 12.12 38.80
CA VAL A 156 2.51 11.05 38.81
C VAL A 156 2.25 10.53 37.40
N LEU A 157 2.17 11.41 36.40
CA LEU A 157 1.94 11.02 35.02
C LEU A 157 3.18 10.38 34.39
N MET A 158 4.38 10.87 34.71
CA MET A 158 5.64 10.22 34.33
C MET A 158 5.78 8.84 34.97
N GLY A 159 5.40 8.68 36.24
CA GLY A 159 5.35 7.38 36.90
C GLY A 159 4.34 6.40 36.26
N LEU A 160 3.21 6.89 35.75
CA LEU A 160 2.28 6.08 34.96
C LEU A 160 2.92 5.59 33.66
N LEU A 161 3.64 6.46 32.94
CA LEU A 161 4.36 6.10 31.71
C LEU A 161 5.44 5.06 31.97
N ASP A 162 6.22 5.24 33.04
CA ASP A 162 7.27 4.32 33.47
C ASP A 162 6.70 2.94 33.86
N THR A 163 5.60 2.93 34.62
CA THR A 163 4.89 1.68 34.96
C THR A 163 4.34 0.97 33.73
N ALA A 164 3.98 1.72 32.68
CA ALA A 164 3.56 1.20 31.39
C ALA A 164 4.74 0.80 30.47
N GLY A 165 5.99 0.99 30.91
CA GLY A 165 7.20 0.68 30.16
C GLY A 165 7.55 1.68 29.06
N ILE A 166 6.87 2.83 28.98
CA ILE A 166 7.07 3.84 27.93
C ILE A 166 8.34 4.63 28.24
N THR A 167 9.39 4.39 27.47
CA THR A 167 10.73 4.98 27.67
C THR A 167 11.14 5.93 26.54
N PHE A 168 10.47 5.88 25.39
CA PHE A 168 10.85 6.63 24.19
C PHE A 168 9.72 7.50 23.65
N GLY A 169 10.10 8.66 23.09
CA GLY A 169 9.18 9.53 22.36
C GLY A 169 8.14 10.25 23.22
N VAL A 170 8.41 10.42 24.52
CA VAL A 170 7.53 11.13 25.46
C VAL A 170 7.37 12.60 25.03
N ASN A 171 6.13 13.05 24.96
CA ASN A 171 5.78 14.41 24.57
C ASN A 171 5.54 15.27 25.81
N GLU A 172 6.61 15.87 26.34
CA GLU A 172 6.56 16.69 27.55
C GLU A 172 5.59 17.88 27.44
N ASP A 173 5.53 18.54 26.28
CA ASP A 173 4.60 19.67 26.05
C ASP A 173 3.12 19.26 26.19
N ALA A 174 2.77 18.05 25.72
CA ALA A 174 1.42 17.52 25.84
C ALA A 174 1.07 17.21 27.30
N ILE A 175 2.04 16.67 28.05
CA ILE A 175 1.91 16.35 29.47
C ILE A 175 1.77 17.64 30.30
N GLU A 176 2.57 18.67 30.02
CA GLU A 176 2.46 19.97 30.69
C GLU A 176 1.08 20.62 30.46
N LYS A 177 0.53 20.51 29.24
CA LYS A 177 -0.82 20.99 28.93
C LYS A 177 -1.91 20.24 29.70
N LEU A 178 -1.73 18.93 29.91
CA LEU A 178 -2.62 18.10 30.72
C LEU A 178 -2.58 18.53 32.20
N VAL A 179 -1.39 18.65 32.77
CA VAL A 179 -1.16 19.01 34.19
C VAL A 179 -1.63 20.44 34.49
N SER A 180 -1.38 21.39 33.59
CA SER A 180 -1.81 22.79 33.76
C SER A 180 -3.30 23.03 33.51
N GLY A 181 -4.09 21.98 33.23
CA GLY A 181 -5.55 22.10 32.98
C GLY A 181 -5.89 22.78 31.65
N ARG A 182 -4.92 22.91 30.74
CA ARG A 182 -5.07 23.56 29.42
C ARG A 182 -5.44 22.57 28.30
N ALA A 183 -5.75 21.31 28.64
CA ALA A 183 -6.14 20.25 27.70
C ALA A 183 -7.50 20.46 27.00
N GLY A 184 -8.25 21.51 27.39
CA GLY A 184 -9.45 21.96 26.70
C GLY A 184 -10.76 21.48 27.32
N ARG A 185 -11.87 21.77 26.65
CA ARG A 185 -13.25 21.52 27.13
C ARG A 185 -13.92 20.29 26.51
N LYS A 186 -13.26 19.62 25.57
CA LYS A 186 -13.80 18.47 24.83
C LYS A 186 -13.03 17.21 25.20
N ARG A 187 -13.71 16.07 25.12
CA ARG A 187 -13.08 14.75 25.22
C ARG A 187 -12.11 14.57 24.06
N SER A 188 -10.91 14.09 24.33
CA SER A 188 -9.88 13.90 23.30
C SER A 188 -8.88 12.83 23.70
N ALA A 189 -8.29 12.16 22.71
CA ALA A 189 -7.14 11.30 22.92
C ALA A 189 -5.87 12.10 22.60
N ILE A 190 -5.14 12.49 23.63
CA ILE A 190 -3.95 13.35 23.54
C ILE A 190 -2.72 12.45 23.43
N ILE A 191 -1.91 12.62 22.39
CA ILE A 191 -0.67 11.84 22.25
C ILE A 191 0.33 12.32 23.30
N ILE A 192 0.73 11.40 24.18
CA ILE A 192 1.70 11.65 25.25
C ILE A 192 3.02 10.92 25.04
N ALA A 193 3.05 9.91 24.15
CA ALA A 193 4.30 9.36 23.62
C ALA A 193 4.12 8.91 22.18
N ARG A 194 5.16 9.05 21.35
CA ARG A 194 5.16 8.67 19.94
C ARG A 194 6.53 8.14 19.51
N GLY A 195 6.56 6.91 19.03
CA GLY A 195 7.72 6.32 18.38
C GLY A 195 7.91 6.79 16.94
N ASN A 196 9.04 6.42 16.35
CA ASN A 196 9.39 6.70 14.96
C ASN A 196 9.02 5.49 14.10
N ARG A 197 8.06 5.63 13.18
CA ARG A 197 7.65 4.49 12.35
C ARG A 197 8.78 4.04 11.42
N VAL A 198 8.97 2.73 11.34
CA VAL A 198 9.82 2.12 10.32
C VAL A 198 9.27 2.43 8.93
N VAL A 199 10.17 2.74 7.99
CA VAL A 199 9.86 2.96 6.58
C VAL A 199 10.62 1.95 5.76
N SER A 200 9.93 1.13 4.98
CA SER A 200 10.55 0.20 4.05
C SER A 200 11.15 0.95 2.87
N GLY A 201 12.33 0.49 2.43
CA GLY A 201 12.92 0.90 1.16
C GLY A 201 12.08 0.41 -0.02
N GLU A 202 12.21 1.10 -1.14
CA GLU A 202 11.60 0.77 -2.42
C GLU A 202 12.60 -0.03 -3.28
N ASN A 203 12.12 -1.06 -3.97
CA ASN A 203 12.95 -1.85 -4.87
C ASN A 203 13.42 -1.01 -6.06
N ALA A 204 14.60 -1.37 -6.58
CA ALA A 204 15.05 -0.81 -7.84
C ALA A 204 14.03 -1.15 -8.94
N HIS A 205 13.88 -0.29 -9.95
CA HIS A 205 13.03 -0.56 -11.11
C HIS A 205 13.44 0.30 -12.32
N PHE A 206 13.13 -0.20 -13.52
CA PHE A 206 13.29 0.54 -14.77
C PHE A 206 11.95 1.15 -15.20
N ILE A 207 11.97 2.43 -15.54
CA ILE A 207 10.85 3.21 -16.05
C ILE A 207 11.12 3.47 -17.54
N PRO A 208 10.46 2.75 -18.47
CA PRO A 208 10.59 3.03 -19.90
C PRO A 208 9.94 4.37 -20.25
N ASN A 209 10.56 5.12 -21.16
CA ASN A 209 10.04 6.37 -21.71
C ASN A 209 9.40 6.18 -23.10
N PHE A 210 8.96 4.96 -23.40
CA PHE A 210 8.26 4.61 -24.63
C PHE A 210 7.08 3.70 -24.34
N GLU A 211 6.09 3.69 -25.23
CA GLU A 211 4.92 2.81 -25.11
C GLU A 211 5.32 1.36 -25.41
N THR A 212 5.61 0.57 -24.38
CA THR A 212 5.65 -0.89 -24.50
C THR A 212 4.25 -1.38 -24.86
N GLY A 213 4.10 -2.12 -25.96
CA GLY A 213 2.81 -2.61 -26.45
C GLY A 213 1.96 -3.20 -25.31
N LYS A 214 0.69 -2.81 -25.24
CA LYS A 214 -0.27 -3.29 -24.24
C LYS A 214 -0.65 -4.76 -24.52
N GLY A 215 0.24 -5.69 -24.18
CA GLY A 215 -0.13 -7.05 -23.80
C GLY A 215 -0.63 -7.03 -22.35
N SER A 216 -1.72 -7.72 -22.04
CA SER A 216 -2.39 -7.58 -20.74
C SER A 216 -1.45 -7.91 -19.58
N ALA A 217 -1.22 -6.95 -18.69
CA ALA A 217 -0.67 -7.22 -17.37
C ALA A 217 -1.67 -8.11 -16.62
N LYS A 218 -1.48 -9.43 -16.70
CA LYS A 218 -1.95 -10.34 -15.65
C LYS A 218 -0.80 -10.47 -14.68
N ASN A 219 -0.97 -9.87 -13.51
CA ASN A 219 -0.13 -10.15 -12.37
C ASN A 219 -0.26 -11.65 -12.06
N THR A 220 0.83 -12.39 -12.24
CA THR A 220 1.07 -13.63 -11.51
C THR A 220 1.55 -13.26 -10.10
N ASP A 221 1.20 -14.08 -9.11
CA ASP A 221 1.41 -13.80 -7.67
C ASP A 221 2.89 -13.63 -7.25
N ASP A 222 3.85 -13.86 -8.16
CA ASP A 222 5.31 -13.74 -7.93
C ASP A 222 5.98 -12.53 -8.62
N GLY A 223 5.22 -11.56 -9.14
CA GLY A 223 5.78 -10.29 -9.64
C GLY A 223 6.61 -10.38 -10.94
N SER A 224 6.81 -11.58 -11.51
CA SER A 224 7.43 -11.76 -12.82
C SER A 224 6.43 -11.43 -13.94
N VAL A 225 6.70 -10.36 -14.68
CA VAL A 225 5.95 -9.97 -15.88
C VAL A 225 6.49 -10.76 -17.08
N ASP A 226 5.65 -11.60 -17.69
CA ASP A 226 6.00 -12.35 -18.91
C ASP A 226 5.83 -11.40 -20.13
N PHE A 227 6.91 -10.79 -20.58
CA PHE A 227 6.92 -9.81 -21.70
C PHE A 227 6.85 -10.45 -23.09
N ARG A 228 6.30 -11.66 -23.22
CA ARG A 228 6.41 -12.45 -24.46
C ARG A 228 5.56 -12.03 -25.65
N GLU A 229 4.78 -10.96 -25.56
CA GLU A 229 3.89 -10.57 -26.67
C GLU A 229 3.74 -9.06 -26.81
N THR A 230 4.76 -8.35 -27.30
CA THR A 230 4.61 -7.42 -28.44
C THR A 230 5.99 -6.94 -28.90
N ASN A 231 6.50 -7.51 -30.01
CA ASN A 231 7.54 -6.86 -30.83
C ASN A 231 6.88 -5.66 -31.55
N ALA A 232 6.49 -4.64 -30.79
CA ALA A 232 6.05 -3.38 -31.37
C ALA A 232 7.31 -2.65 -31.83
N TYR A 233 7.36 -2.28 -33.10
CA TYR A 233 8.36 -1.37 -33.64
C TYR A 233 8.25 -0.02 -32.91
N ILE A 234 9.27 0.37 -32.14
CA ILE A 234 9.34 1.65 -31.41
C ILE A 234 10.41 2.53 -32.07
N PRO A 235 10.04 3.44 -32.99
CA PRO A 235 11.02 4.29 -33.64
C PRO A 235 11.63 5.29 -32.65
N VAL A 236 12.95 5.42 -32.67
CA VAL A 236 13.72 6.39 -31.87
C VAL A 236 14.77 7.06 -32.75
N SER A 237 15.05 8.32 -32.45
CA SER A 237 16.14 9.10 -33.05
C SER A 237 17.35 9.12 -32.11
N GLU A 238 18.55 9.29 -32.65
CA GLU A 238 19.76 9.51 -31.84
C GLU A 238 19.53 10.65 -30.84
N GLY A 239 19.83 10.38 -29.57
CA GLY A 239 19.63 11.30 -28.44
C GLY A 239 18.27 11.19 -27.75
N ASP A 240 17.33 10.38 -28.23
CA ASP A 240 16.03 10.18 -27.56
C ASP A 240 16.21 9.46 -26.21
N LEU A 241 15.48 9.91 -25.18
CA LEU A 241 15.44 9.25 -23.87
C LEU A 241 14.62 7.96 -23.97
N LEU A 242 15.27 6.83 -23.70
CA LEU A 242 14.67 5.49 -23.71
C LEU A 242 14.07 5.12 -22.36
N GLY A 243 14.64 5.58 -21.25
CA GLY A 243 14.11 5.34 -19.92
C GLY A 243 15.05 5.68 -18.78
N GLU A 244 14.58 5.46 -17.56
CA GLU A 244 15.28 5.73 -16.30
C GLU A 244 15.36 4.46 -15.46
N PHE A 245 16.53 4.15 -14.91
CA PHE A 245 16.68 3.16 -13.85
C PHE A 245 16.74 3.86 -12.50
N VAL A 246 15.75 3.57 -11.66
CA VAL A 246 15.63 4.05 -10.29
C VAL A 246 16.27 3.01 -9.36
N PRO A 247 17.35 3.35 -8.62
CA PRO A 247 18.00 2.42 -7.70
C PRO A 247 17.13 2.15 -6.47
N ALA A 248 17.41 1.04 -5.78
CA ALA A 248 16.71 0.69 -4.55
C ALA A 248 17.03 1.71 -3.44
N THR A 249 16.05 1.99 -2.60
CA THR A 249 16.24 2.87 -1.43
C THR A 249 16.41 2.06 -0.16
N LYS A 250 17.16 2.61 0.81
CA LYS A 250 17.33 1.97 2.12
C LYS A 250 16.09 2.17 2.97
N GLY A 251 15.74 1.15 3.74
CA GLY A 251 14.75 1.29 4.78
C GLY A 251 15.25 2.21 5.88
N VAL A 252 14.35 2.99 6.48
CA VAL A 252 14.65 3.78 7.67
C VAL A 252 14.16 3.00 8.88
N ALA A 253 15.07 2.69 9.79
CA ALA A 253 14.73 2.02 11.03
C ALA A 253 13.72 2.85 11.84
N GLY A 254 12.75 2.16 12.44
CA GLY A 254 11.82 2.73 13.39
C GLY A 254 12.25 2.50 14.84
N THR A 255 11.60 3.19 15.76
CA THR A 255 11.75 3.01 17.21
C THR A 255 10.37 3.02 17.84
N THR A 256 10.02 1.99 18.62
CA THR A 256 8.73 1.93 19.34
C THR A 256 8.71 2.91 20.52
N ILE A 257 7.54 3.08 21.16
CA ILE A 257 7.44 3.87 22.41
C ILE A 257 8.18 3.23 23.61
N TYR A 258 8.57 1.95 23.49
CA TYR A 258 9.32 1.21 24.50
C TYR A 258 10.84 1.28 24.28
N GLY A 259 11.28 1.95 23.21
CA GLY A 259 12.70 2.08 22.86
C GLY A 259 13.26 0.95 22.01
N ASP A 260 12.43 -0.01 21.59
CA ASP A 260 12.87 -1.09 20.70
C ASP A 260 13.09 -0.56 19.28
N GLU A 261 14.26 -0.80 18.72
CA GLU A 261 14.54 -0.50 17.31
C GLU A 261 13.93 -1.58 16.41
N ILE A 262 13.21 -1.13 15.39
CA ILE A 262 12.64 -1.98 14.34
C ILE A 262 13.40 -1.68 13.07
N VAL A 263 14.16 -2.66 12.60
CA VAL A 263 14.96 -2.54 11.37
C VAL A 263 14.04 -2.37 10.16
N GLY A 264 14.32 -1.37 9.33
CA GLY A 264 13.65 -1.19 8.05
C GLY A 264 14.16 -2.21 7.05
N SER A 265 13.26 -2.79 6.26
CA SER A 265 13.65 -3.61 5.12
C SER A 265 14.21 -2.71 4.03
N ASP A 266 15.44 -2.98 3.58
CA ASP A 266 16.02 -2.33 2.41
C ASP A 266 15.30 -2.81 1.14
N GLY A 267 15.21 -1.93 0.14
CA GLY A 267 14.74 -2.31 -1.18
C GLY A 267 15.73 -3.25 -1.88
N GLU A 268 15.21 -4.14 -2.72
CA GLU A 268 16.04 -5.06 -3.50
C GLU A 268 16.69 -4.34 -4.68
N GLN A 269 18.02 -4.41 -4.74
CA GLN A 269 18.83 -3.83 -5.83
C GLN A 269 18.97 -4.77 -7.04
N ASN A 270 18.67 -6.07 -6.86
CA ASN A 270 19.01 -7.11 -7.83
C ASN A 270 17.95 -7.18 -8.95
N ILE A 271 18.11 -6.35 -9.97
CA ILE A 271 17.38 -6.51 -11.23
C ILE A 271 18.33 -7.10 -12.26
N GLU A 272 17.94 -8.24 -12.85
CA GLU A 272 18.54 -8.71 -14.09
C GLU A 272 18.16 -7.75 -15.22
N PHE A 273 18.89 -6.64 -15.39
CA PHE A 273 18.73 -5.71 -16.51
C PHE A 273 20.01 -5.69 -17.34
N ALA A 274 19.88 -5.67 -18.66
CA ALA A 274 21.01 -5.70 -19.59
C ALA A 274 20.91 -4.56 -20.61
N VAL A 275 22.05 -3.95 -20.91
CA VAL A 275 22.15 -2.91 -21.94
C VAL A 275 22.79 -3.54 -23.19
N GLY A 276 22.05 -3.50 -24.30
CA GLY A 276 22.47 -3.98 -25.61
C GLY A 276 23.04 -2.86 -26.49
N GLU A 277 23.18 -3.15 -27.78
CA GLU A 277 23.75 -2.23 -28.76
C GLU A 277 22.85 -1.00 -28.98
N GLY A 278 23.45 0.13 -29.40
CA GLY A 278 22.73 1.36 -29.73
C GLY A 278 22.15 2.14 -28.54
N VAL A 279 22.50 1.77 -27.31
CA VAL A 279 22.07 2.48 -26.10
C VAL A 279 23.27 3.17 -25.46
N ARG A 280 23.13 4.48 -25.23
CA ARG A 280 24.07 5.30 -24.46
C ARG A 280 23.57 5.47 -23.03
N ILE A 281 24.46 5.34 -22.06
CA ILE A 281 24.14 5.48 -20.63
C ILE A 281 24.67 6.82 -20.14
N GLU A 282 23.83 7.62 -19.49
CA GLU A 282 24.24 8.85 -18.81
C GLU A 282 23.85 8.80 -17.33
N GLN A 283 24.78 9.19 -16.47
CA GLN A 283 24.57 9.29 -15.03
C GLN A 283 24.41 10.75 -14.63
N GLN A 284 23.49 11.04 -13.71
CA GLN A 284 23.35 12.41 -13.23
C GLN A 284 24.60 12.85 -12.45
N GLY A 285 25.27 13.92 -12.93
CA GLY A 285 26.34 14.60 -12.22
C GLY A 285 25.82 15.30 -10.95
N ARG A 286 26.67 15.39 -9.92
CA ARG A 286 26.30 15.83 -8.57
C ARG A 286 25.78 17.28 -8.49
N GLU A 287 25.92 18.08 -9.54
CA GLU A 287 25.51 19.49 -9.57
C GLU A 287 25.08 19.91 -10.98
N SER A 288 23.77 19.96 -11.27
CA SER A 288 23.21 21.04 -12.10
C SER A 288 21.68 21.07 -12.03
N ARG A 289 21.13 22.10 -11.39
CA ARG A 289 19.70 22.47 -11.51
C ARG A 289 19.44 23.36 -12.73
N THR A 290 20.30 23.29 -13.75
CA THR A 290 20.15 24.03 -15.00
C THR A 290 20.58 23.15 -16.17
N PRO A 291 19.79 23.07 -17.25
CA PRO A 291 20.18 22.35 -18.46
C PRO A 291 21.21 23.20 -19.21
N LYS A 292 22.49 23.11 -18.83
CA LYS A 292 23.59 23.64 -19.62
C LYS A 292 24.83 22.75 -19.50
N GLU A 293 25.28 22.34 -20.68
CA GLU A 293 26.56 21.75 -21.04
C GLU A 293 26.77 20.29 -20.59
N HIS A 294 26.57 19.40 -21.57
CA HIS A 294 26.89 17.99 -21.53
C HIS A 294 28.43 17.82 -21.50
N GLU A 295 28.98 17.42 -20.37
CA GLU A 295 30.29 16.76 -20.36
C GLU A 295 30.10 15.30 -20.79
N ASN A 296 30.34 15.06 -22.09
CA ASN A 296 30.31 13.74 -22.71
C ASN A 296 31.36 12.83 -22.06
N THR A 297 30.91 11.95 -21.17
CA THR A 297 31.66 10.72 -20.87
C THR A 297 31.03 9.60 -21.68
N GLU A 298 31.27 9.62 -23.00
CA GLU A 298 30.81 8.58 -23.93
C GLU A 298 31.49 7.26 -23.58
N THR A 299 30.70 6.31 -23.07
CA THR A 299 31.12 4.91 -23.08
C THR A 299 30.01 4.05 -23.67
N ASN A 300 30.11 3.76 -24.96
CA ASN A 300 29.38 2.67 -25.59
C ASN A 300 29.82 1.36 -24.95
N LYS A 301 29.05 0.89 -23.96
CA LYS A 301 29.32 -0.35 -23.23
C LYS A 301 28.06 -1.19 -23.23
N THR A 302 28.20 -2.41 -23.73
CA THR A 302 27.19 -3.46 -23.64
C THR A 302 27.52 -4.37 -22.46
N GLY A 303 26.51 -4.86 -21.75
CA GLY A 303 26.75 -5.69 -20.56
C GLY A 303 25.59 -5.69 -19.55
N PRO A 304 25.74 -6.45 -18.45
CA PRO A 304 24.80 -6.41 -17.34
C PRO A 304 24.82 -5.03 -16.66
N LEU A 305 23.67 -4.60 -16.15
CA LEU A 305 23.50 -3.29 -15.52
C LEU A 305 24.47 -3.05 -14.35
N THR A 306 24.87 -4.10 -13.64
CA THR A 306 25.83 -4.07 -12.52
C THR A 306 27.16 -3.41 -12.89
N ASP A 307 27.55 -3.44 -14.17
CA ASP A 307 28.81 -2.86 -14.64
C ASP A 307 28.73 -1.33 -14.80
N PHE A 308 27.51 -0.77 -14.75
CA PHE A 308 27.23 0.64 -15.04
C PHE A 308 26.57 1.39 -13.88
N LEU A 309 26.15 0.70 -12.83
CA LEU A 309 25.51 1.31 -11.67
C LEU A 309 26.52 2.01 -10.76
N VAL A 310 26.20 3.24 -10.39
CA VAL A 310 26.83 3.95 -9.27
C VAL A 310 25.81 4.04 -8.15
N GLU A 311 26.17 3.58 -6.95
CA GLU A 311 25.28 3.51 -5.79
C GLU A 311 24.53 4.83 -5.56
N GLY A 312 23.20 4.73 -5.49
CA GLY A 312 22.31 5.85 -5.15
C GLY A 312 22.07 6.89 -6.25
N ARG A 313 22.42 6.60 -7.51
CA ARG A 313 22.17 7.52 -8.63
C ARG A 313 21.16 6.97 -9.63
N ALA A 314 20.23 7.82 -10.04
CA ALA A 314 19.39 7.56 -11.20
C ALA A 314 20.28 7.46 -12.45
N THR A 315 20.00 6.46 -13.27
CA THR A 315 20.72 6.21 -14.52
C THR A 315 19.76 6.37 -15.69
N PHE A 316 20.14 7.18 -16.68
CA PHE A 316 19.32 7.47 -17.84
C PHE A 316 19.89 6.76 -19.06
N PHE A 317 19.00 6.24 -19.91
CA PHE A 317 19.35 5.53 -21.14
C PHE A 317 18.87 6.34 -22.34
N PHE A 318 19.76 6.59 -23.28
CA PHE A 318 19.50 7.35 -24.50
C PHE A 318 19.79 6.50 -25.73
N ALA A 319 19.13 6.80 -26.85
CA ALA A 319 19.47 6.20 -28.13
C ALA A 319 20.81 6.75 -28.64
N ASP A 320 21.74 5.88 -29.00
CA ASP A 320 23.03 6.23 -29.61
C ASP A 320 22.96 6.30 -31.14
N LEU A 321 21.83 5.88 -31.73
CA LEU A 321 21.62 5.86 -33.17
C LEU A 321 20.12 5.96 -33.51
N ASP A 322 19.84 6.45 -34.72
CA ASP A 322 18.50 6.38 -35.31
C ASP A 322 18.11 4.92 -35.56
N GLY A 323 16.99 4.49 -34.98
CA GLY A 323 16.65 3.08 -34.99
C GLY A 323 15.31 2.71 -34.38
N SER A 324 15.24 1.45 -33.93
CA SER A 324 14.09 0.83 -33.30
C SER A 324 14.52 0.35 -31.91
N ALA A 325 13.90 0.91 -30.87
CA ALA A 325 14.14 0.51 -29.49
C ALA A 325 13.42 -0.79 -29.17
N ARG A 326 14.14 -1.75 -28.59
CA ARG A 326 13.63 -3.05 -28.16
C ARG A 326 13.89 -3.24 -26.68
N TYR A 327 12.85 -3.67 -25.96
CA TYR A 327 12.93 -4.05 -24.55
C TYR A 327 12.33 -5.44 -24.36
N ASP A 328 13.18 -6.47 -24.39
CA ASP A 328 12.79 -7.89 -24.20
C ASP A 328 13.59 -8.49 -23.06
N ARG A 329 12.94 -9.27 -22.18
CA ARG A 329 13.57 -9.99 -21.06
C ARG A 329 14.58 -9.11 -20.28
N ASN A 330 14.15 -7.91 -19.92
CA ASN A 330 14.93 -6.89 -19.23
C ASN A 330 16.21 -6.43 -19.96
N LYS A 331 16.32 -6.68 -21.27
CA LYS A 331 17.40 -6.18 -22.12
C LYS A 331 16.88 -5.02 -22.96
N LEU A 332 17.49 -3.85 -22.81
CA LEU A 332 17.22 -2.66 -23.62
C LEU A 332 18.28 -2.53 -24.74
N GLU A 333 17.86 -2.43 -25.99
CA GLU A 333 18.75 -2.21 -27.14
C GLU A 333 18.09 -1.33 -28.20
N VAL A 334 18.89 -0.63 -29.01
CA VAL A 334 18.43 0.11 -30.18
C VAL A 334 19.13 -0.47 -31.41
N LEU A 335 18.34 -1.00 -32.35
CA LEU A 335 18.86 -1.55 -33.58
C LEU A 335 18.65 -0.58 -34.75
N PRO A 336 19.63 -0.44 -35.66
CA PRO A 336 19.49 0.44 -36.81
C PRO A 336 18.36 -0.02 -37.73
N VAL A 337 17.52 0.92 -38.16
CA VAL A 337 16.41 0.66 -39.09
C VAL A 337 16.85 1.00 -40.51
N ARG A 338 16.77 0.04 -41.42
CA ARG A 338 17.02 0.30 -42.84
C ARG A 338 15.76 0.85 -43.48
N VAL A 339 15.71 2.18 -43.67
CA VAL A 339 14.62 2.84 -44.40
C VAL A 339 14.95 2.95 -45.88
N VAL A 340 14.07 2.42 -46.73
CA VAL A 340 14.09 2.60 -48.18
C VAL A 340 12.92 3.50 -48.55
N SER A 341 13.21 4.71 -49.04
CA SER A 341 12.20 5.72 -49.34
C SER A 341 11.37 5.44 -50.59
N GLY A 342 11.77 4.46 -51.41
CA GLY A 342 11.13 4.10 -52.67
C GLY A 342 10.95 2.59 -52.81
N ASP A 343 10.85 2.14 -54.06
CA ASP A 343 10.75 0.72 -54.38
C ASP A 343 12.10 0.02 -54.23
N VAL A 344 12.06 -1.27 -53.89
CA VAL A 344 13.23 -2.12 -53.97
C VAL A 344 13.37 -2.59 -55.40
N ASP A 345 14.27 -1.96 -56.15
CA ASP A 345 14.53 -2.16 -57.57
C ASP A 345 16.04 -2.41 -57.83
N LEU A 346 16.48 -2.28 -59.09
CA LEU A 346 17.89 -2.44 -59.49
C LEU A 346 18.84 -1.46 -58.79
N ASN A 347 18.36 -0.30 -58.33
CA ASN A 347 19.18 0.70 -57.64
C ASN A 347 19.42 0.33 -56.18
N VAL A 348 18.41 -0.29 -55.53
CA VAL A 348 18.48 -0.71 -54.13
C VAL A 348 19.11 -2.10 -53.98
N GLY A 349 18.68 -3.06 -54.81
CA GLY A 349 19.13 -4.45 -54.77
C GLY A 349 18.55 -5.27 -53.62
N HIS A 350 19.11 -6.46 -53.38
CA HIS A 350 18.71 -7.33 -52.26
C HIS A 350 19.06 -6.69 -50.91
N ILE A 351 18.18 -6.85 -49.93
CA ILE A 351 18.36 -6.28 -48.59
C ILE A 351 18.66 -7.42 -47.62
N SER A 352 19.80 -7.32 -46.91
CA SER A 352 20.18 -8.27 -45.85
C SER A 352 20.66 -7.49 -44.64
N THR A 353 19.85 -7.44 -43.58
CA THR A 353 20.14 -6.71 -42.33
C THR A 353 19.77 -7.53 -41.09
N ARG A 354 20.43 -7.23 -39.97
CA ARG A 354 20.09 -7.80 -38.65
C ARG A 354 19.00 -7.01 -37.92
N GLY A 355 18.83 -5.71 -38.23
CA GLY A 355 17.79 -4.85 -37.67
C GLY A 355 16.54 -4.78 -38.56
N ASP A 356 15.61 -3.88 -38.25
CA ASP A 356 14.33 -3.76 -38.94
C ASP A 356 14.47 -3.15 -40.34
N VAL A 357 13.52 -3.47 -41.23
CA VAL A 357 13.46 -2.92 -42.58
C VAL A 357 12.14 -2.22 -42.79
N LYS A 358 12.20 -0.94 -43.19
CA LYS A 358 11.02 -0.16 -43.57
C LYS A 358 11.14 0.28 -45.02
N ILE A 359 10.22 -0.18 -45.87
CA ILE A 359 10.16 0.15 -47.29
C ILE A 359 8.89 0.96 -47.52
N LEU A 360 9.01 2.21 -47.92
CA LEU A 360 7.83 3.05 -48.21
C LEU A 360 7.17 2.67 -49.56
N GLY A 361 7.96 2.14 -50.49
CA GLY A 361 7.52 1.65 -51.79
C GLY A 361 7.14 0.17 -51.81
N SER A 362 7.20 -0.41 -53.00
CA SER A 362 6.94 -1.83 -53.30
C SER A 362 8.23 -2.59 -53.54
N ILE A 363 8.19 -3.92 -53.43
CA ILE A 363 9.33 -4.77 -53.81
C ILE A 363 9.09 -5.26 -55.22
N GLN A 364 9.98 -4.86 -56.15
CA GLN A 364 9.88 -5.25 -57.55
C GLN A 364 10.34 -6.70 -57.77
N TYR A 365 9.98 -7.24 -58.94
CA TYR A 365 10.31 -8.60 -59.35
C TYR A 365 11.77 -9.01 -59.10
N GLY A 366 11.96 -10.14 -58.43
CA GLY A 366 13.26 -10.82 -58.30
C GLY A 366 14.17 -10.32 -57.18
N PHE A 367 13.76 -9.31 -56.40
CA PHE A 367 14.52 -8.86 -55.22
C PHE A 367 14.09 -9.60 -53.96
N ASN A 368 15.04 -9.83 -53.05
CA ASN A 368 14.84 -10.64 -51.85
C ASN A 368 15.26 -9.84 -50.62
N ILE A 369 14.57 -10.09 -49.51
CA ILE A 369 14.80 -9.42 -48.24
C ILE A 369 15.07 -10.48 -47.18
N LYS A 370 16.17 -10.32 -46.45
CA LYS A 370 16.49 -11.05 -45.23
C LYS A 370 16.68 -10.07 -44.08
N CYS A 371 15.90 -10.25 -43.04
CA CYS A 371 15.80 -9.34 -41.89
C CYS A 371 15.88 -10.14 -40.59
N GLY A 372 16.70 -9.69 -39.64
CA GLY A 372 16.72 -10.24 -38.27
C GLY A 372 15.64 -9.64 -37.35
N GLY A 373 14.96 -8.59 -37.80
CA GLY A 373 13.87 -7.94 -37.08
C GLY A 373 12.55 -7.96 -37.85
N ASP A 374 11.76 -6.91 -37.68
CA ASP A 374 10.46 -6.73 -38.34
C ASP A 374 10.62 -6.12 -39.75
N VAL A 375 9.68 -6.41 -40.64
CA VAL A 375 9.68 -5.86 -42.01
C VAL A 375 8.35 -5.15 -42.30
N GLU A 376 8.41 -3.86 -42.57
CA GLU A 376 7.24 -3.05 -42.95
C GLU A 376 7.38 -2.58 -44.40
N ILE A 377 6.39 -2.92 -45.23
CA ILE A 377 6.33 -2.55 -46.64
C ILE A 377 5.05 -1.75 -46.86
N GLY A 378 5.16 -0.45 -47.14
CA GLY A 378 4.00 0.41 -47.43
C GLY A 378 3.33 0.10 -48.78
N GLY A 379 4.09 -0.47 -49.71
CA GLY A 379 3.64 -0.87 -51.04
C GLY A 379 3.15 -2.32 -51.14
N GLY A 380 3.27 -2.87 -52.35
CA GLY A 380 2.97 -4.26 -52.65
C GLY A 380 4.23 -5.10 -52.80
N VAL A 381 4.05 -6.41 -52.93
CA VAL A 381 5.12 -7.35 -53.24
C VAL A 381 4.81 -8.00 -54.59
N GLU A 382 5.73 -7.84 -55.53
CA GLU A 382 5.61 -8.42 -56.87
C GLU A 382 6.06 -9.89 -56.92
N ASN A 383 6.00 -10.48 -58.11
CA ASN A 383 6.29 -11.88 -58.34
C ASN A 383 7.78 -12.20 -58.13
N GLY A 384 8.08 -13.40 -57.62
CA GLY A 384 9.47 -13.89 -57.51
C GLY A 384 10.28 -13.26 -56.37
N VAL A 385 9.60 -12.73 -55.37
CA VAL A 385 10.21 -12.10 -54.18
C VAL A 385 10.18 -13.05 -52.99
N ILE A 386 11.32 -13.21 -52.31
CA ILE A 386 11.42 -13.96 -51.06
C ILE A 386 11.72 -12.99 -49.91
N ILE A 387 10.84 -13.00 -48.90
CA ILE A 387 10.98 -12.20 -47.68
C ILE A 387 11.17 -13.17 -46.51
N GLN A 388 12.28 -13.04 -45.80
CA GLN A 388 12.59 -13.80 -44.59
C GLN A 388 12.83 -12.81 -43.44
N ALA A 389 11.97 -12.85 -42.45
CA ALA A 389 12.08 -12.04 -41.23
C ALA A 389 12.03 -12.96 -40.00
N GLU A 390 12.92 -12.74 -39.03
CA GLU A 390 12.81 -13.38 -37.71
C GLU A 390 11.67 -12.74 -36.89
N GLY A 391 11.34 -11.46 -37.16
CA GLY A 391 10.18 -10.76 -36.61
C GLY A 391 8.90 -10.92 -37.44
N SER A 392 8.00 -9.95 -37.31
CA SER A 392 6.72 -9.85 -38.01
C SER A 392 6.87 -9.15 -39.36
N VAL A 393 5.99 -9.47 -40.32
CA VAL A 393 6.00 -8.87 -41.66
C VAL A 393 4.66 -8.20 -41.96
N THR A 394 4.70 -6.91 -42.26
CA THR A 394 3.51 -6.11 -42.61
C THR A 394 3.62 -5.60 -44.04
N VAL A 395 2.63 -5.93 -44.86
CA VAL A 395 2.49 -5.47 -46.25
C VAL A 395 1.22 -4.63 -46.39
N GLY A 396 1.39 -3.33 -46.65
CA GLY A 396 0.29 -2.38 -46.73
C GLY A 396 -0.67 -2.63 -47.90
N LYS A 397 -0.18 -3.23 -49.00
CA LYS A 397 -0.99 -3.53 -50.20
C LYS A 397 -1.05 -5.03 -50.49
N SER A 398 -0.83 -5.42 -51.74
CA SER A 398 -1.04 -6.77 -52.25
C SER A 398 0.27 -7.54 -52.35
N VAL A 399 0.24 -8.82 -51.98
CA VAL A 399 1.28 -9.80 -52.24
C VAL A 399 0.84 -10.63 -53.44
N ILE A 400 1.55 -10.53 -54.57
CA ILE A 400 1.12 -11.13 -55.84
C ILE A 400 2.26 -11.89 -56.50
N GLY A 401 2.05 -13.18 -56.78
CA GLY A 401 2.90 -13.95 -57.69
C GLY A 401 3.25 -15.36 -57.21
N ASN A 402 3.34 -16.29 -58.17
CA ASN A 402 3.62 -17.72 -57.97
C ASN A 402 4.99 -17.99 -57.35
N GLY A 403 5.98 -17.12 -57.59
CA GLY A 403 7.32 -17.24 -57.05
C GLY A 403 7.51 -16.53 -55.71
N THR A 404 6.46 -15.92 -55.15
CA THR A 404 6.55 -15.04 -53.99
C THR A 404 6.30 -15.80 -52.69
N CYS A 405 7.24 -15.70 -51.76
CA CYS A 405 7.21 -16.40 -50.49
C CYS A 405 7.55 -15.44 -49.34
N ILE A 406 6.67 -15.34 -48.35
CA ILE A 406 6.91 -14.59 -47.11
C ILE A 406 7.06 -15.58 -45.97
N ILE A 407 8.15 -15.47 -45.21
CA ILE A 407 8.44 -16.27 -44.02
C ILE A 407 8.71 -15.31 -42.87
N ALA A 408 7.88 -15.38 -41.84
CA ALA A 408 7.98 -14.57 -40.63
C ALA A 408 8.08 -15.46 -39.39
N GLY A 409 9.00 -15.14 -38.48
CA GLY A 409 9.02 -15.70 -37.13
C GLY A 409 7.95 -15.11 -36.21
N GLY A 410 7.38 -13.96 -36.56
CA GLY A 410 6.24 -13.34 -35.88
C GLY A 410 4.92 -13.48 -36.64
N ASP A 411 4.11 -12.41 -36.56
CA ASP A 411 2.83 -12.29 -37.26
C ASP A 411 3.04 -11.81 -38.72
N VAL A 412 2.11 -12.13 -39.61
CA VAL A 412 2.06 -11.57 -40.97
C VAL A 412 0.76 -10.83 -41.21
N GLU A 413 0.85 -9.57 -41.59
CA GLU A 413 -0.30 -8.76 -42.00
C GLU A 413 -0.18 -8.35 -43.47
N ALA A 414 -1.24 -8.56 -44.24
CA ALA A 414 -1.31 -8.09 -45.63
C ALA A 414 -2.73 -7.68 -46.02
N ARG A 415 -2.90 -6.81 -47.01
CA ARG A 415 -4.26 -6.49 -47.50
C ARG A 415 -4.82 -7.62 -48.37
N LEU A 416 -4.07 -8.03 -49.39
CA LEU A 416 -4.50 -9.00 -50.40
C LEU A 416 -3.36 -9.97 -50.69
N VAL A 417 -3.68 -11.26 -50.80
CA VAL A 417 -2.69 -12.28 -51.21
C VAL A 417 -3.23 -13.01 -52.44
N HIS A 418 -2.44 -13.06 -53.52
CA HIS A 418 -2.84 -13.68 -54.78
C HIS A 418 -1.73 -14.56 -55.34
N ASN A 419 -2.01 -15.85 -55.54
CA ASN A 419 -1.06 -16.81 -56.12
C ASN A 419 0.26 -16.94 -55.33
N SER A 420 0.31 -16.62 -54.04
CA SER A 420 1.57 -16.56 -53.27
C SER A 420 1.55 -17.45 -52.03
N ARG A 421 2.74 -17.69 -51.46
CA ARG A 421 2.91 -18.46 -50.22
C ARG A 421 3.27 -17.56 -49.04
N ILE A 422 2.58 -17.73 -47.92
CA ILE A 422 2.87 -17.04 -46.65
C ILE A 422 3.01 -18.08 -45.55
N VAL A 423 4.09 -17.97 -44.77
CA VAL A 423 4.38 -18.79 -43.59
C VAL A 423 4.66 -17.86 -42.42
N ALA A 424 3.88 -17.99 -41.35
CA ALA A 424 4.05 -17.25 -40.11
C ALA A 424 4.10 -18.25 -38.94
N GLN A 425 5.04 -18.08 -38.01
CA GLN A 425 4.95 -18.83 -36.74
C GLN A 425 3.84 -18.26 -35.85
N GLY A 426 3.57 -16.96 -35.92
CA GLY A 426 2.44 -16.29 -35.25
C GLY A 426 1.14 -16.39 -36.04
N ASN A 427 0.37 -15.30 -36.04
CA ASN A 427 -0.90 -15.15 -36.72
C ASN A 427 -0.74 -14.58 -38.14
N ILE A 428 -1.65 -14.94 -39.05
CA ILE A 428 -1.80 -14.30 -40.36
C ILE A 428 -3.09 -13.48 -40.35
N ARG A 429 -3.00 -12.17 -40.63
CA ARG A 429 -4.15 -11.27 -40.75
C ARG A 429 -4.22 -10.69 -42.14
N LEU A 430 -5.38 -10.88 -42.78
CA LEU A 430 -5.65 -10.34 -44.12
C LEU A 430 -6.82 -9.36 -44.09
N ASN A 431 -6.61 -8.15 -44.60
CA ASN A 431 -7.61 -7.06 -44.54
C ASN A 431 -8.52 -6.97 -45.78
N HIS A 432 -8.50 -7.98 -46.66
CA HIS A 432 -9.39 -8.05 -47.82
C HIS A 432 -9.66 -9.49 -48.29
N SER A 433 -8.66 -10.19 -48.84
CA SER A 433 -8.89 -11.56 -49.35
C SER A 433 -7.59 -12.33 -49.61
N ALA A 434 -7.70 -13.65 -49.68
CA ALA A 434 -6.70 -14.55 -50.22
C ALA A 434 -7.27 -15.26 -51.46
N VAL A 435 -6.55 -15.27 -52.57
CA VAL A 435 -6.97 -15.89 -53.82
C VAL A 435 -5.88 -16.83 -54.31
N ASN A 436 -6.18 -18.12 -54.39
CA ASN A 436 -5.26 -19.17 -54.80
C ASN A 436 -3.90 -19.08 -54.07
N ALA A 437 -3.95 -18.79 -52.77
CA ALA A 437 -2.78 -18.59 -51.93
C ALA A 437 -2.51 -19.82 -51.05
N ARG A 438 -1.25 -20.02 -50.67
CA ARG A 438 -0.87 -21.03 -49.67
C ARG A 438 -0.51 -20.33 -48.36
N LEU A 439 -1.40 -20.40 -47.38
CA LEU A 439 -1.22 -19.75 -46.07
C LEU A 439 -0.92 -20.81 -45.01
N SER A 440 0.16 -20.63 -44.24
CA SER A 440 0.54 -21.51 -43.14
C SER A 440 0.84 -20.68 -41.90
N SER A 441 0.04 -20.87 -40.84
CA SER A 441 0.11 -20.11 -39.60
C SER A 441 0.32 -21.06 -38.42
N GLY A 442 1.25 -20.71 -37.52
CA GLY A 442 1.45 -21.37 -36.22
C GLY A 442 0.51 -20.88 -35.11
N GLY A 443 -0.33 -19.89 -35.43
CA GLY A 443 -1.48 -19.46 -34.63
C GLY A 443 -2.78 -19.45 -35.42
N THR A 444 -3.38 -18.28 -35.61
CA THR A 444 -4.65 -18.13 -36.32
C THR A 444 -4.47 -17.54 -37.72
N ILE A 445 -5.44 -17.79 -38.62
CA ILE A 445 -5.56 -17.08 -39.89
C ILE A 445 -6.88 -16.31 -39.85
N THR A 446 -6.82 -14.98 -39.85
CA THR A 446 -7.99 -14.11 -39.81
C THR A 446 -8.09 -13.32 -41.11
N VAL A 447 -9.24 -13.40 -41.79
CA VAL A 447 -9.52 -12.60 -42.98
C VAL A 447 -10.71 -11.68 -42.68
N ILE A 448 -10.46 -10.37 -42.66
CA ILE A 448 -11.44 -9.35 -42.35
C ILE A 448 -11.97 -8.73 -43.66
N SER A 449 -13.23 -8.32 -43.65
CA SER A 449 -13.84 -7.60 -44.77
C SER A 449 -13.13 -6.29 -45.06
N GLY A 450 -12.73 -6.11 -46.32
CA GLY A 450 -12.22 -4.83 -46.82
C GLY A 450 -13.35 -3.86 -47.16
N SER A 451 -12.98 -2.62 -47.51
CA SER A 451 -13.89 -1.56 -47.93
C SER A 451 -14.83 -2.01 -49.07
N GLY A 452 -16.05 -2.44 -48.73
CA GLY A 452 -17.13 -2.78 -49.67
C GLY A 452 -17.26 -4.25 -50.09
N ARG A 453 -16.46 -5.20 -49.57
CA ARG A 453 -16.59 -6.64 -49.87
C ARG A 453 -16.30 -7.51 -48.64
N ALA A 454 -17.00 -8.63 -48.52
CA ALA A 454 -16.74 -9.63 -47.49
C ALA A 454 -15.33 -10.21 -47.65
N GLY A 455 -14.65 -10.45 -46.53
CA GLY A 455 -13.35 -11.10 -46.52
C GLY A 455 -13.48 -12.52 -47.04
N SER A 456 -12.65 -12.91 -48.02
CA SER A 456 -12.79 -14.22 -48.66
C SER A 456 -11.45 -14.92 -48.88
N ILE A 457 -11.48 -16.25 -48.73
CA ILE A 457 -10.41 -17.15 -49.14
C ILE A 457 -10.98 -17.94 -50.33
N VAL A 458 -10.42 -17.74 -51.52
CA VAL A 458 -10.93 -18.29 -52.78
C VAL A 458 -9.84 -19.13 -53.44
N GLY A 459 -9.91 -20.45 -53.23
CA GLY A 459 -8.92 -21.40 -53.75
C GLY A 459 -7.57 -21.36 -53.01
N GLY A 460 -6.71 -22.33 -53.29
CA GLY A 460 -5.42 -22.51 -52.63
C GLY A 460 -5.49 -23.45 -51.41
N GLU A 461 -4.52 -23.32 -50.51
CA GLU A 461 -4.35 -24.18 -49.33
C GLU A 461 -4.16 -23.30 -48.09
N THR A 462 -4.89 -23.57 -47.02
CA THR A 462 -4.76 -22.82 -45.77
C THR A 462 -4.61 -23.78 -44.60
N PHE A 463 -3.55 -23.59 -43.83
CA PHE A 463 -3.23 -24.37 -42.65
C PHE A 463 -3.00 -23.43 -41.46
N ALA A 464 -3.75 -23.64 -40.39
CA ALA A 464 -3.56 -22.94 -39.13
C ALA A 464 -3.48 -24.00 -38.03
N THR A 465 -2.45 -23.92 -37.20
CA THR A 465 -2.35 -24.69 -35.95
C THR A 465 -2.27 -23.71 -34.81
N LYS A 466 -2.86 -24.04 -33.66
CA LYS A 466 -2.64 -23.26 -32.43
C LYS A 466 -1.73 -24.12 -31.56
N PHE A 467 -0.46 -23.75 -31.41
CA PHE A 467 0.36 -24.37 -30.37
C PHE A 467 -0.30 -24.08 -29.02
N VAL A 468 -0.74 -25.14 -28.34
CA VAL A 468 -1.29 -25.12 -26.98
C VAL A 468 -0.16 -25.38 -26.00
#